data_AF-A0A935HWL0-F1
#
_entry.id   AF-A0A935HWL0-F1
#
_cell.length_a   1.000
_cell.length_b   1.000
_cell.length_c   1.000
_cell.angle_alpha   90.00
_cell.angle_beta   90.00
_cell.angle_gamma   90.00
#
_symmetry.space_group_name_H-M   'P 1'
#
loop_
_entity.id
_entity.type
_entity.pdbx_description
1 polymer ?
#
loop_
_entity_poly.entity_id
_entity_poly.type
_entity_poly.pdbx_seq_one_letter_code
_entity_poly.pdbx_strand_id
1 'polypeptide(L)'
;MEAEDCYTHIFTVNDKKITVSKTLKEIEEKVSDRLFFRVHKSHLINLGHIKDYSKLDGGCITMSDGVRFRSQEEKDQNLWRSTKNL
;
A
#
# COMPACT_ATOMS: atom_id res chain seq x y z
N MET A 1 -2.96 6.88 10.78
CA MET A 1 -1.64 6.63 11.38
C MET A 1 -1.03 7.95 11.76
N GLU A 2 -0.78 8.14 13.06
CA GLU A 2 0.13 9.17 13.60
C GLU A 2 1.54 8.58 13.66
N ALA A 3 2.56 9.40 13.41
CA ALA A 3 3.94 8.97 13.24
C ALA A 3 4.72 9.18 14.54
N GLU A 4 5.13 8.08 15.18
CA GLU A 4 6.25 8.06 16.11
C GLU A 4 7.40 7.25 15.48
N ASP A 5 8.48 7.99 15.23
CA ASP A 5 9.83 7.67 14.74
C ASP A 5 10.30 6.20 14.78
N CYS A 6 10.46 5.60 13.59
CA CYS A 6 11.29 4.40 13.33
C CYS A 6 10.65 3.01 13.47
N TYR A 7 9.33 2.90 13.56
CA TYR A 7 8.64 1.60 13.48
C TYR A 7 7.70 1.52 12.26
N THR A 8 8.01 0.62 11.32
CA THR A 8 7.10 0.28 10.22
C THR A 8 6.24 -0.89 10.63
N HIS A 9 4.92 -0.69 10.60
CA HIS A 9 3.96 -1.75 10.85
C HIS A 9 3.53 -2.38 9.53
N ILE A 10 3.96 -3.63 9.31
CA ILE A 10 3.57 -4.44 8.15
C ILE A 10 2.32 -5.23 8.55
N PHE A 11 1.24 -5.02 7.81
CA PHE A 11 0.02 -5.79 7.96
C PHE A 11 0.01 -6.88 6.90
N THR A 12 -0.07 -8.13 7.34
CA THR A 12 -0.14 -9.29 6.46
C THR A 12 -1.55 -9.86 6.46
N VAL A 13 -1.91 -10.56 5.40
CA VAL A 13 -3.26 -11.13 5.17
C VAL A 13 -3.79 -12.05 6.27
N ASN A 14 -2.93 -12.53 7.19
CA ASN A 14 -3.32 -13.38 8.32
C ASN A 14 -3.50 -12.60 9.63
N ASP A 15 -3.83 -11.31 9.57
CA ASP A 15 -3.92 -10.41 10.76
C ASP A 15 -2.60 -10.31 11.57
N LYS A 16 -1.50 -10.81 11.01
CA LYS A 16 -0.19 -10.69 11.63
C LYS A 16 0.35 -9.29 11.34
N LYS A 17 0.36 -8.49 12.39
CA LYS A 17 1.08 -7.22 12.48
C LYS A 17 2.55 -7.51 12.77
N ILE A 18 3.43 -7.22 11.82
CA ILE A 18 4.88 -7.30 12.00
C ILE A 18 5.39 -5.87 12.18
N THR A 19 5.84 -5.54 13.38
CA THR A 19 6.52 -4.26 13.63
C THR A 19 8.00 -4.43 13.33
N VAL A 20 8.52 -3.66 12.39
CA VAL A 20 9.92 -3.66 12.01
C VAL A 20 10.53 -2.33 12.44
N SER A 21 11.66 -2.38 13.15
CA SER A 21 12.49 -1.22 13.49
C SER A 21 13.33 -0.74 12.29
N LYS A 22 12.66 -0.55 11.16
CA LYS A 22 13.22 -0.07 9.90
C LYS A 22 12.33 1.02 9.35
N THR A 23 12.95 2.00 8.71
CA THR A 23 12.19 3.05 8.03
C THR A 23 11.46 2.49 6.82
N LEU A 24 10.34 3.12 6.44
CA LEU A 24 9.61 2.73 5.24
C LEU A 24 10.50 2.83 3.99
N LYS A 25 11.42 3.80 3.97
CA LYS A 25 12.40 3.99 2.89
C LYS A 25 13.35 2.81 2.75
N GLU A 26 13.90 2.30 3.86
CA GLU A 26 14.75 1.09 3.83
C GLU A 26 14.00 -0.15 3.36
N ILE A 27 12.70 -0.24 3.67
CA ILE A 27 11.88 -1.36 3.22
C ILE A 27 11.63 -1.22 1.72
N GLU A 28 11.26 -0.02 1.24
CA GLU A 28 11.09 0.31 -0.18
C GLU A 28 12.33 -0.07 -1.00
N GLU A 29 13.54 0.26 -0.54
CA GLU A 29 14.80 -0.10 -1.21
C GLU A 29 15.08 -1.61 -1.27
N LYS A 30 14.45 -2.41 -0.39
CA LYS A 30 14.66 -3.87 -0.29
C LYS A 30 13.57 -4.69 -0.96
N VAL A 31 12.40 -4.10 -1.19
CA VAL A 31 11.28 -4.79 -1.84
C VAL A 31 11.23 -4.46 -3.31
N SER A 32 10.69 -5.36 -4.12
CA SER A 32 10.58 -5.10 -5.56
C SER A 32 9.46 -4.11 -5.85
N ASP A 33 9.77 -3.04 -6.57
CA ASP A 33 8.82 -2.03 -7.07
C ASP A 33 7.67 -2.62 -7.93
N ARG A 34 7.84 -3.86 -8.39
CA ARG A 34 6.82 -4.59 -9.14
C ARG A 34 5.74 -5.22 -8.26
N LEU A 35 6.03 -5.44 -6.99
CA LEU A 35 5.14 -6.11 -6.04
C LEU A 35 4.62 -5.15 -4.97
N PHE A 36 5.37 -4.08 -4.68
CA PHE A 36 5.02 -3.11 -3.65
C PHE A 36 4.91 -1.72 -4.25
N PHE A 37 3.97 -0.94 -3.71
CA PHE A 37 3.73 0.42 -4.14
C PHE A 37 3.43 1.31 -2.95
N ARG A 38 3.98 2.52 -2.98
CA ARG A 38 3.84 3.50 -1.91
C ARG A 38 2.63 4.39 -2.19
N VAL A 39 1.53 4.14 -1.49
CA VAL A 39 0.26 4.87 -1.62
C VAL A 39 0.21 6.15 -0.76
N HIS A 40 1.10 6.27 0.22
CA HIS A 40 1.21 7.47 1.05
C HIS A 40 2.64 7.61 1.57
N LYS A 41 3.02 8.80 2.05
CA LYS A 41 4.32 9.03 2.71
C LYS A 41 4.62 8.06 3.86
N SER A 42 3.61 7.42 4.43
CA SER A 42 3.74 6.47 5.55
C SER A 42 3.17 5.08 5.27
N HIS A 43 2.72 4.80 4.03
CA HIS A 43 2.09 3.52 3.70
C HIS A 43 2.65 2.92 2.41
N LEU A 44 3.09 1.68 2.50
CA LEU A 44 3.52 0.83 1.39
C LEU A 44 2.59 -0.38 1.34
N ILE A 45 1.97 -0.61 0.19
CA ILE A 45 0.98 -1.68 -0.03
C ILE A 45 1.52 -2.72 -1.02
N ASN A 46 1.05 -3.96 -0.90
CA ASN A 46 1.38 -5.02 -1.86
C ASN A 46 0.33 -5.05 -2.98
N LEU A 47 0.78 -4.87 -4.22
CA LEU A 47 -0.05 -4.83 -5.42
C LEU A 47 -0.83 -6.12 -5.66
N GLY A 48 -0.23 -7.27 -5.33
CA GLY A 48 -0.88 -8.59 -5.48
C GLY A 48 -2.03 -8.82 -4.49
N HIS A 49 -2.18 -7.96 -3.48
CA HIS A 49 -3.27 -8.02 -2.50
C HIS A 49 -4.32 -6.93 -2.68
N ILE A 50 -4.24 -6.12 -3.74
CA ILE A 50 -5.29 -5.16 -4.07
C ILE A 50 -6.53 -5.94 -4.54
N LYS A 51 -7.63 -5.76 -3.81
CA LYS A 51 -8.92 -6.38 -4.14
C LYS A 51 -9.70 -5.55 -5.15
N ASP A 52 -9.76 -4.24 -4.94
CA ASP A 52 -10.49 -3.33 -5.81
C ASP A 52 -9.94 -1.90 -5.74
N TYR A 53 -10.08 -1.16 -6.83
CA TYR A 53 -9.87 0.28 -6.87
C TYR A 53 -11.17 0.96 -7.30
N SER A 54 -11.80 1.67 -6.38
CA SER A 54 -12.99 2.45 -6.65
C SER A 54 -12.61 3.89 -6.95
N LYS A 55 -12.94 4.37 -8.16
CA LYS A 55 -12.78 5.80 -8.51
C LYS A 55 -13.95 6.66 -8.00
N LEU A 56 -15.06 6.02 -7.58
CA LEU A 56 -16.21 6.70 -7.01
C LEU A 56 -15.85 7.16 -5.59
N ASP A 57 -16.11 8.45 -5.29
CA ASP A 57 -15.78 9.10 -4.02
C ASP A 57 -14.27 9.42 -3.80
N GLY A 58 -13.61 9.93 -4.84
CA GLY A 58 -12.27 10.51 -4.70
C GLY A 58 -11.11 9.52 -4.80
N GLY A 59 -11.35 8.28 -5.23
CA GLY A 59 -10.30 7.27 -5.39
C GLY A 59 -10.02 6.52 -4.10
N CYS A 60 -10.28 5.22 -4.08
CA CYS A 60 -10.07 4.37 -2.91
C CYS A 60 -9.55 3.00 -3.32
N ILE A 61 -8.41 2.60 -2.75
CA ILE A 61 -7.85 1.26 -2.88
C ILE A 61 -8.37 0.40 -1.73
N THR A 62 -8.97 -0.73 -2.06
CA THR A 62 -9.40 -1.74 -1.09
C THR A 62 -8.47 -2.94 -1.19
N MET A 63 -7.88 -3.32 -0.07
CA MET A 63 -7.00 -4.48 0.05
C MET A 63 -7.80 -5.77 0.34
N SER A 64 -7.16 -6.92 0.20
CA SER A 64 -7.78 -8.24 0.42
C SER A 64 -8.28 -8.46 1.84
N ASP A 65 -7.65 -7.81 2.83
CA ASP A 65 -8.03 -7.80 4.25
C ASP A 65 -9.15 -6.79 4.57
N GLY A 66 -9.65 -6.05 3.56
CA GLY A 66 -10.69 -5.05 3.72
C GLY A 66 -10.19 -3.66 4.14
N VAL A 67 -8.88 -3.48 4.34
CA VAL A 67 -8.29 -2.16 4.62
C VAL A 67 -8.44 -1.26 3.40
N ARG A 68 -8.85 -0.01 3.64
CA ARG A 68 -9.12 0.99 2.60
C ARG A 68 -8.15 2.15 2.71
N PHE A 69 -7.47 2.47 1.60
CA PHE A 69 -6.63 3.65 1.46
C PHE A 69 -7.31 4.64 0.53
N ARG A 70 -7.34 5.93 0.91
CA ARG A 70 -7.73 6.98 -0.02
C ARG A 70 -6.57 7.22 -0.98
N SER A 71 -6.89 7.10 -2.26
CA SER A 71 -5.99 7.50 -3.33
C SER A 71 -6.06 9.02 -3.45
N GLN A 72 -4.94 9.70 -3.26
CA GLN A 72 -4.86 11.16 -3.48
C GLN A 72 -4.00 11.51 -4.69
N GLU A 73 -3.34 10.53 -5.31
CA GLU A 73 -2.38 10.75 -6.38
C GLU A 73 -2.80 10.06 -7.68
N GLU A 74 -2.63 10.76 -8.81
CA GLU A 74 -2.92 10.24 -10.16
C GLU A 74 -2.12 8.96 -10.49
N LYS A 75 -0.98 8.76 -9.80
CA LYS A 75 -0.13 7.56 -9.90
C LYS A 75 -0.86 6.29 -9.48
N ASP A 76 -1.69 6.35 -8.44
CA ASP A 76 -2.45 5.19 -7.93
C ASP A 76 -3.44 4.67 -8.97
N GLN A 77 -4.05 5.59 -9.72
CA GLN A 77 -4.99 5.26 -10.78
C GLN A 77 -4.29 4.57 -11.96
N ASN A 78 -3.12 5.08 -12.36
CA ASN A 78 -2.32 4.50 -13.44
C ASN A 78 -1.82 3.11 -13.07
N LEU A 79 -1.42 2.93 -11.82
CA LEU A 79 -1.04 1.63 -11.28
C LEU A 79 -2.18 0.61 -11.39
N TRP A 80 -3.38 0.93 -10.90
CA TRP A 80 -4.54 0.02 -11.01
C TRP A 80 -4.85 -0.36 -12.47
N ARG A 81 -4.77 0.62 -13.38
CA ARG A 81 -4.92 0.36 -14.82
C ARG A 81 -3.86 -0.58 -15.36
N SER A 82 -2.62 -0.47 -14.88
CA SER A 82 -1.53 -1.39 -15.24
C SER A 82 -1.81 -2.81 -14.72
N THR A 83 -2.35 -2.96 -13.51
CA THR A 83 -2.67 -4.28 -12.93
C THR A 83 -3.83 -4.98 -13.64
N LYS A 84 -4.76 -4.23 -14.24
CA LYS A 84 -5.91 -4.76 -15.00
C LYS A 84 -5.59 -5.12 -16.47
N ASN A 85 -4.46 -4.67 -17.01
CA ASN A 85 -4.04 -4.92 -18.40
C ASN A 85 -3.00 -6.04 -18.54
N LEU A 86 -2.87 -6.89 -17.53
CA LEU A 86 -2.11 -8.14 -17.56
C LEU A 86 -3.07 -9.32 -17.44
#